data_AF-A0A9P5PUK6-F1
#
_entry.id   AF-A0A9P5PUK6-F1
#
_cell.length_a   1.000
_cell.length_b   1.000
_cell.length_c   1.000
_cell.angle_alpha   90.00
_cell.angle_beta   90.00
_cell.angle_gamma   90.00
#
_symmetry.space_group_name_H-M   'P 1'
#
loop_
_entity.id
_entity.type
_entity.pdbx_description
1 polymer ?
#
loop_
_entity_poly.entity_id
_entity_poly.type
_entity_poly.pdbx_seq_one_letter_code
_entity_poly.pdbx_strand_id
1 'polypeptide(L)'
;MHLPRSVFSVRQLELFVWLLKINGVEDVTSVKTMKDLDSRLQKLYGIQTYKYKGAFGHTYYVNSLADIISQEMSNPRIREKLLFYPEDRATKNVSEARQFARWLDEIPDDKLGPMARIHGEDYYIFEPCMLRSGLI
;
A
#
# COMPACT_ATOMS: atom_id res chain seq x y z
N MET A 1 -19.32 3.92 -10.51
CA MET A 1 -18.23 4.90 -10.38
C MET A 1 -17.61 4.64 -9.03
N HIS A 2 -16.35 4.23 -8.99
CA HIS A 2 -15.64 3.93 -7.75
C HIS A 2 -14.69 5.07 -7.40
N LEU A 3 -15.28 6.25 -7.15
CA LEU A 3 -14.57 7.28 -6.41
C LEU A 3 -14.59 6.85 -4.93
N PRO A 4 -13.44 6.81 -4.22
CA PRO A 4 -13.33 6.20 -2.90
C PRO A 4 -14.28 6.74 -1.82
N ARG A 5 -14.97 7.87 -2.08
CA ARG A 5 -15.93 8.51 -1.16
C ARG A 5 -17.12 9.17 -1.86
N SER A 6 -17.36 8.84 -3.13
CA SER A 6 -18.50 9.42 -3.86
C SER A 6 -19.39 8.30 -4.39
N VAL A 7 -20.64 8.31 -3.92
CA VAL A 7 -21.67 7.31 -4.23
C VAL A 7 -22.70 7.94 -5.16
N PHE A 8 -22.23 8.59 -6.24
CA PHE A 8 -23.17 9.13 -7.23
C PHE A 8 -23.68 8.02 -8.16
N SER A 9 -25.01 7.95 -8.27
CA SER A 9 -25.63 7.19 -9.35
C SER A 9 -25.35 7.85 -10.70
N VAL A 10 -25.51 7.08 -11.77
CA VAL A 10 -25.36 7.59 -13.15
C VAL A 10 -26.32 8.76 -13.40
N ARG A 11 -27.56 8.69 -12.89
CA ARG A 11 -28.55 9.77 -13.02
C ARG A 11 -28.14 11.04 -12.30
N GLN A 12 -27.51 10.91 -11.12
CA GLN A 12 -27.01 12.07 -10.39
C GLN A 12 -25.86 12.74 -11.16
N LEU A 13 -24.95 11.96 -11.76
CA LEU A 13 -23.89 12.51 -12.61
C LEU A 13 -24.43 13.21 -13.85
N GLU A 14 -25.46 12.64 -14.49
CA GLU A 14 -26.14 13.28 -15.62
C GLU A 14 -26.77 14.62 -15.22
N LEU A 15 -27.40 14.68 -14.04
CA LEU A 15 -27.95 15.92 -13.49
C LEU A 15 -26.84 16.96 -13.23
N PHE A 16 -25.70 16.57 -12.66
CA PHE A 16 -24.58 17.48 -12.44
C PHE A 16 -23.99 18.00 -13.76
N VAL A 17 -23.79 17.12 -14.75
CA VAL A 17 -23.32 17.51 -16.08
C VAL A 17 -24.30 18.47 -16.75
N TRP A 18 -25.60 18.24 -16.63
CA TRP A 18 -26.64 19.14 -17.11
C TRP A 18 -26.60 20.50 -16.41
N LEU A 19 -26.47 20.50 -15.08
CA LEU A 19 -26.41 21.71 -14.28
C LEU A 19 -25.18 22.56 -14.64
N LEU A 20 -24.02 21.94 -14.83
CA LEU A 20 -22.80 22.62 -15.29
C LEU A 20 -22.98 23.26 -16.67
N LYS A 21 -23.64 22.55 -17.59
CA LYS A 21 -23.94 23.07 -18.94
C LYS A 21 -24.85 24.29 -18.92
N ILE A 22 -25.91 24.27 -18.10
CA ILE A 22 -26.83 25.42 -18.00
C ILE A 22 -26.17 26.64 -17.37
N ASN A 23 -25.22 26.43 -16.45
CA ASN A 23 -24.45 27.51 -15.85
C ASN A 23 -23.31 28.03 -16.76
N GLY A 24 -23.25 27.60 -18.02
CA GLY A 24 -22.27 28.09 -18.99
C GLY A 24 -20.83 27.63 -18.73
N VAL A 25 -20.63 26.55 -17.97
CA VAL A 25 -19.30 25.97 -17.77
C VAL A 25 -18.85 25.33 -19.09
N GLU A 26 -17.71 25.77 -19.62
CA GLU A 26 -17.06 25.19 -20.80
C GLU A 26 -16.32 23.90 -20.43
N ASP A 27 -16.01 23.03 -21.41
CA ASP A 27 -15.26 21.77 -21.23
C ASP A 27 -15.84 20.76 -20.22
N VAL A 28 -17.17 20.70 -20.08
CA VAL A 28 -17.82 19.70 -19.22
C VAL A 28 -17.65 18.30 -19.80
N THR A 29 -16.92 17.45 -19.08
CA THR A 29 -16.73 16.05 -19.45
C THR A 29 -18.06 15.26 -19.44
N SER A 30 -18.14 14.23 -20.28
CA SER A 30 -19.30 13.34 -20.32
C SER A 30 -19.27 12.30 -19.20
N VAL A 31 -20.43 11.79 -18.82
CA VAL A 31 -20.52 10.67 -17.86
C VAL A 31 -19.81 9.41 -18.39
N LYS A 32 -19.79 9.21 -19.70
CA LYS A 32 -19.05 8.12 -20.34
C LYS A 32 -17.55 8.26 -20.14
N THR A 33 -17.00 9.44 -20.45
CA THR A 33 -15.57 9.72 -20.25
C THR A 33 -15.14 9.57 -18.78
N MET A 34 -16.00 9.96 -17.84
CA MET A 34 -15.76 9.73 -16.41
C MET A 34 -15.70 8.23 -16.06
N LYS A 35 -16.58 7.40 -16.63
CA LYS A 35 -16.57 5.94 -16.42
C LYS A 35 -15.35 5.26 -17.05
N ASP A 36 -14.94 5.72 -18.23
CA ASP A 36 -13.76 5.18 -18.91
C ASP A 36 -12.49 5.49 -18.13
N LEU A 37 -12.38 6.72 -17.60
CA LEU A 37 -11.28 7.09 -16.69
C LEU A 37 -11.29 6.28 -15.39
N ASP A 38 -12.46 6.12 -14.76
CA ASP A 38 -12.61 5.28 -13.56
C ASP A 38 -12.14 3.85 -13.84
N SER A 39 -12.56 3.25 -14.96
CA SER A 39 -12.14 1.90 -15.36
C SER A 39 -10.63 1.81 -15.58
N ARG A 40 -10.02 2.83 -16.18
CA ARG A 40 -8.56 2.91 -16.37
C ARG A 40 -7.83 3.03 -15.04
N LEU A 41 -8.31 3.88 -14.12
CA LEU A 41 -7.73 4.05 -12.79
C LEU A 41 -7.83 2.77 -11.97
N GLN A 42 -8.98 2.10 -11.98
CA GLN A 42 -9.16 0.80 -11.32
C GLN A 42 -8.24 -0.28 -11.91
N LYS A 43 -7.98 -0.24 -13.22
CA LYS A 43 -7.02 -1.17 -13.83
C LYS A 43 -5.57 -0.92 -13.39
N LEU A 44 -5.20 0.34 -13.15
CA LEU A 44 -3.83 0.71 -12.79
C LEU A 44 -3.58 0.61 -11.28
N TYR A 45 -4.55 1.03 -10.48
CA TYR A 45 -4.40 1.23 -9.03
C TYR A 45 -5.48 0.52 -8.24
N GLY A 46 -6.39 -0.23 -8.85
CA GLY A 46 -7.41 -0.98 -8.11
C GLY A 46 -6.80 -2.16 -7.36
N ILE A 47 -7.39 -2.49 -6.22
CA ILE A 47 -7.06 -3.74 -5.50
C ILE A 47 -7.82 -4.86 -6.18
N GLN A 48 -7.11 -5.88 -6.64
CA GLN A 48 -7.73 -7.03 -7.27
C GLN A 48 -8.48 -7.88 -6.24
N THR A 49 -9.69 -8.30 -6.58
CA THR A 49 -10.50 -9.20 -5.76
C THR A 49 -10.61 -10.56 -6.45
N TYR A 50 -10.12 -11.59 -5.77
CA TYR A 50 -10.13 -12.97 -6.24
C TYR A 50 -11.33 -13.71 -5.67
N LYS A 51 -12.01 -14.47 -6.51
CA LYS A 51 -13.12 -15.34 -6.14
C LYS A 51 -12.59 -16.74 -5.82
N TYR A 52 -12.95 -17.25 -4.65
CA TYR A 52 -12.59 -18.60 -4.21
C TYR A 52 -13.83 -19.40 -3.85
N LYS A 53 -13.69 -20.73 -3.90
CA LYS A 53 -14.68 -21.68 -3.39
C LYS A 53 -14.09 -22.36 -2.16
N GLY A 54 -14.75 -22.19 -1.02
CA GLY A 54 -14.35 -22.81 0.23
C GLY A 54 -14.52 -24.32 0.20
N ALA A 55 -13.82 -25.01 1.09
CA ALA A 55 -13.89 -26.47 1.22
C ALA A 55 -15.34 -26.97 1.45
N PHE A 56 -16.18 -26.16 2.12
CA PHE A 56 -17.60 -26.43 2.35
C PHE A 56 -18.53 -25.93 1.23
N GLY A 57 -17.98 -25.57 0.06
CA GLY A 57 -18.76 -25.18 -1.12
C GLY A 57 -19.25 -23.73 -1.17
N HIS A 58 -19.09 -22.95 -0.09
CA HIS A 58 -19.43 -21.52 -0.09
C HIS A 58 -18.46 -20.71 -0.95
N THR A 59 -18.97 -19.72 -1.67
CA THR A 59 -18.14 -18.77 -2.43
C THR A 59 -17.73 -17.63 -1.51
N TYR A 60 -16.44 -17.29 -1.52
CA TYR A 60 -15.91 -16.13 -0.81
C TYR A 60 -14.96 -15.35 -1.72
N TYR A 61 -14.65 -14.11 -1.32
CA TYR A 61 -13.80 -13.21 -2.07
C TYR A 61 -12.67 -12.71 -1.18
N VAL A 62 -11.47 -12.61 -1.76
CA VAL A 62 -10.27 -12.15 -1.07
C VAL A 62 -9.59 -11.08 -1.90
N ASN A 63 -9.21 -9.99 -1.26
CA ASN A 63 -8.45 -8.92 -1.90
C ASN A 63 -6.96 -9.27 -1.96
N SER A 64 -6.30 -8.84 -3.03
CA SER A 64 -4.85 -8.99 -3.20
C SER A 64 -4.11 -8.28 -2.07
N LEU A 65 -3.44 -9.05 -1.21
CA LEU A 65 -2.59 -8.49 -0.16
C LEU A 65 -1.41 -7.71 -0.76
N ALA A 66 -0.86 -8.19 -1.89
CA ALA A 66 0.22 -7.52 -2.58
C ALA A 66 -0.19 -6.11 -3.06
N ASP A 67 -1.40 -5.97 -3.62
CA ASP A 67 -1.89 -4.68 -4.10
C ASP A 67 -2.13 -3.71 -2.93
N ILE A 68 -2.66 -4.21 -1.81
CA ILE A 68 -2.85 -3.43 -0.58
C ILE A 68 -1.50 -2.92 -0.07
N ILE A 69 -0.51 -3.80 0.07
CA ILE A 69 0.84 -3.40 0.53
C ILE A 69 1.45 -2.39 -0.44
N SER A 70 1.33 -2.59 -1.75
CA SER A 70 1.83 -1.67 -2.77
C SER A 70 1.22 -0.27 -2.63
N GLN A 71 -0.09 -0.18 -2.38
CA GLN A 71 -0.76 1.10 -2.15
C GLN A 71 -0.30 1.79 -0.86
N GLU A 72 -0.19 1.06 0.24
CA GLU A 72 0.25 1.63 1.52
C GLU A 72 1.72 2.09 1.45
N MET A 73 2.57 1.32 0.76
CA MET A 73 3.96 1.68 0.48
C MET A 73 4.07 2.94 -0.39
N SER A 74 3.17 3.10 -1.37
CA SER A 74 3.17 4.25 -2.27
C SER A 74 2.56 5.50 -1.66
N ASN A 75 1.82 5.38 -0.55
CA ASN A 75 1.13 6.50 0.09
C ASN A 75 2.11 7.33 0.93
N PRO A 76 2.43 8.59 0.56
CA PRO A 76 3.44 9.38 1.28
C PRO A 76 3.09 9.61 2.76
N ARG A 77 1.79 9.69 3.10
CA ARG A 77 1.34 9.94 4.47
C ARG A 77 1.42 8.71 5.38
N ILE A 78 1.36 7.52 4.78
CA ILE A 78 1.45 6.24 5.51
C ILE A 78 2.88 5.72 5.49
N ARG A 79 3.61 5.94 4.39
CA ARG A 79 4.98 5.47 4.19
C ARG A 79 5.93 5.88 5.31
N GLU A 80 5.78 7.08 5.87
CA GLU A 80 6.57 7.57 7.01
C GLU A 80 6.27 6.84 8.32
N LYS A 81 5.08 6.25 8.45
CA LYS A 81 4.62 5.50 9.63
C LYS A 81 4.93 4.01 9.53
N LEU A 82 5.28 3.52 8.35
CA LEU A 82 5.69 2.13 8.14
C LEU A 82 7.13 1.93 8.63
N LEU A 83 7.31 0.92 9.49
CA LEU A 83 8.55 0.65 10.20
C LEU A 83 9.01 -0.75 9.84
N PHE A 84 10.23 -0.84 9.32
CA PHE A 84 10.76 -2.06 8.70
C PHE A 84 11.88 -2.72 9.51
N TYR A 85 12.35 -2.05 10.55
CA TYR A 85 13.48 -2.50 11.35
C TYR A 85 13.03 -2.87 12.76
N PRO A 86 13.56 -3.96 13.33
CA PRO A 86 13.34 -4.28 14.73
C PRO A 86 13.97 -3.21 15.62
N GLU A 87 13.37 -2.99 16.78
CA GLU A 87 13.87 -2.13 17.84
C GLU A 87 14.26 -2.97 19.04
N ASP A 88 15.50 -2.82 19.50
CA ASP A 88 15.91 -3.35 20.78
C ASP A 88 15.34 -2.46 21.90
N ARG A 89 14.25 -2.91 22.53
CA ARG A 89 13.70 -2.25 23.71
C ARG A 89 13.83 -3.16 24.92
N ALA A 90 14.86 -2.87 25.71
CA ALA A 90 15.01 -3.36 27.07
C ALA A 90 13.81 -2.93 27.95
N THR A 91 12.81 -3.81 28.01
CA THR A 91 12.09 -4.19 29.23
C THR A 91 10.99 -3.28 29.80
N LYS A 92 10.68 -2.08 29.28
CA LYS A 92 9.73 -1.20 30.02
C LYS A 92 8.33 -0.95 29.46
N ASN A 93 8.01 -1.19 28.19
CA ASN A 93 6.64 -1.31 27.66
C ASN A 93 6.71 -1.61 26.16
N VAL A 94 6.19 -2.78 25.76
CA VAL A 94 6.12 -3.21 24.37
C VAL A 94 4.68 -3.06 23.88
N SER A 95 4.47 -2.33 22.78
CA SER A 95 3.15 -2.10 22.19
C SER A 95 3.05 -2.53 20.72
N GLU A 96 4.20 -2.72 20.06
CA GLU A 96 4.27 -2.97 18.62
C GLU A 96 5.16 -4.17 18.30
N ALA A 97 4.86 -4.88 17.21
CA ALA A 97 5.58 -6.07 16.78
C ALA A 97 7.11 -5.85 16.66
N ARG A 98 7.53 -4.67 16.17
CA ARG A 98 8.96 -4.32 15.97
C ARG A 98 9.79 -4.31 17.25
N GLN A 99 9.16 -4.17 18.41
CA GLN A 99 9.82 -4.02 19.71
C GLN A 99 10.00 -5.37 20.44
N PHE A 100 9.50 -6.46 19.86
CA PHE A 100 9.65 -7.78 20.46
C PHE A 100 10.98 -8.42 20.06
N ALA A 101 11.64 -9.06 21.02
CA ALA A 101 12.87 -9.83 20.82
C ALA A 101 12.73 -10.86 19.69
N ARG A 102 11.54 -11.42 19.45
CA ARG A 102 11.30 -12.36 18.34
C ARG A 102 11.67 -11.79 16.97
N TRP A 103 11.37 -10.52 16.70
CA TRP A 103 11.74 -9.92 15.42
C TRP A 103 13.27 -9.75 15.35
N LEU A 104 13.89 -9.31 16.45
CA LEU A 104 15.33 -9.08 16.50
C LEU A 104 16.18 -10.36 16.45
N ASP A 105 15.78 -11.39 17.19
CA ASP A 105 16.64 -12.55 17.52
C ASP A 105 16.21 -13.86 16.85
N GLU A 106 14.92 -14.03 16.52
CA GLU A 106 14.39 -15.32 16.03
C GLU A 106 14.15 -15.37 14.52
N ILE A 107 13.99 -14.22 13.85
CA ILE A 107 13.74 -14.20 12.41
C ILE A 107 15.06 -14.36 11.67
N PRO A 108 15.17 -15.32 10.73
CA PRO A 108 16.36 -15.46 9.90
C PRO A 108 16.71 -14.17 9.15
N ASP A 109 17.99 -13.84 9.09
CA ASP A 109 18.49 -12.62 8.45
C ASP A 109 18.05 -12.47 6.98
N ASP A 110 17.90 -13.58 6.25
CA ASP A 110 17.42 -13.60 4.85
C ASP A 110 15.93 -13.28 4.70
N LYS A 111 15.18 -13.22 5.81
CA LYS A 111 13.76 -12.82 5.87
C LYS A 111 13.58 -11.41 6.42
N LEU A 112 14.63 -10.79 6.95
CA LEU A 112 14.62 -9.42 7.44
C LEU A 112 14.81 -8.41 6.30
N GLY A 113 14.77 -7.12 6.64
CA GLY A 113 15.01 -6.04 5.68
C GLY A 113 16.43 -6.15 5.11
N PRO A 114 16.61 -6.30 3.79
CA PRO A 114 17.90 -6.65 3.19
C PRO A 114 18.94 -5.52 3.23
N MET A 115 18.50 -4.31 3.56
CA MET A 115 19.32 -3.10 3.54
C MET A 115 18.84 -2.11 4.60
N ALA A 116 19.79 -1.41 5.21
CA ALA A 116 19.56 -0.24 6.05
C ALA A 116 20.23 0.99 5.43
N ARG A 117 19.49 2.08 5.28
CA ARG A 117 20.05 3.37 4.87
C ARG A 117 20.35 4.22 6.11
N ILE A 118 21.63 4.48 6.37
CA ILE A 118 22.11 5.24 7.53
C ILE A 118 22.96 6.40 7.03
N HIS A 119 22.59 7.63 7.38
CA HIS A 119 23.29 8.85 6.95
C HIS A 119 23.49 9.01 5.44
N GLY A 120 22.60 8.44 4.63
CA GLY A 120 22.66 8.50 3.17
C GLY A 120 23.44 7.36 2.53
N GLU A 121 24.09 6.52 3.31
CA GLU A 121 24.79 5.32 2.86
C GLU A 121 23.91 4.08 3.03
N ASP A 122 24.00 3.16 2.08
CA ASP A 122 23.27 1.89 2.08
C ASP A 122 24.17 0.77 2.61
N TYR A 123 23.66 0.02 3.58
CA TYR A 123 24.33 -1.13 4.17
C TYR A 123 23.50 -2.37 3.94
N TYR A 124 24.07 -3.40 3.34
CA TYR A 124 23.35 -4.64 3.04
C TYR A 124 23.67 -5.75 4.04
N ILE A 125 22.68 -6.61 4.30
CA ILE A 125 22.93 -7.84 5.05
C ILE A 125 23.93 -8.70 4.25
N PHE A 126 24.91 -9.28 4.95
CA PHE A 126 26.01 -10.08 4.38
C PHE A 126 26.96 -9.31 3.46
N GLU A 127 26.94 -7.97 3.49
CA GLU A 127 27.93 -7.17 2.80
C GLU A 127 29.32 -7.39 3.42
N PRO A 128 30.35 -7.73 2.63
CA PRO A 128 31.69 -7.90 3.14
C PRO A 128 32.27 -6.56 3.60
N CYS A 129 32.50 -6.42 4.90
CA CYS A 129 33.10 -5.23 5.48
C CYS A 129 34.58 -5.45 5.83
N MET A 130 35.43 -4.47 5.52
CA MET A 130 36.83 -4.50 5.93
C MET A 130 36.93 -4.23 7.44
N LEU A 131 37.52 -5.17 8.17
CA LEU A 131 37.84 -4.97 9.58
C LEU A 131 38.89 -3.86 9.70
N ARG A 132 38.67 -2.89 10.60
CA ARG A 132 39.66 -1.85 10.90
C ARG A 132 40.98 -2.41 11.42
N SER A 133 40.96 -3.61 12.01
CA SER A 133 42.12 -4.35 12.49
C SER A 133 42.92 -5.04 11.37
N GLY A 134 42.33 -5.28 10.20
CA GLY A 134 42.94 -6.05 9.12
C GLY A 134 43.26 -7.52 9.45
N LEU A 135 42.75 -8.03 10.58
CA LEU A 135 43.00 -9.39 11.07
C LEU A 135 41.68 -10.15 11.11
N ILE A 136 41.64 -11.31 10.44
CA ILE A 136 40.53 -12.28 10.47
C ILE A 136 40.76 -13.26 11.61
#